data_AF-A0A161Y687-F1
#
_entry.id   AF-A0A161Y687-F1
#
_cell.length_a   1.000
_cell.length_b   1.000
_cell.length_c   1.000
_cell.angle_alpha   90.00
_cell.angle_beta   90.00
_cell.angle_gamma   90.00
#
_symmetry.space_group_name_H-M   'P 1'
#
loop_
_entity.id
_entity.type
_entity.pdbx_description
1 polymer ?
#
loop_
_entity_poly.entity_id
_entity_poly.type
_entity_poly.pdbx_seq_one_letter_code
_entity_poly.pdbx_strand_id
1 'polypeptide(L)'
;MTFLEEYGTKVLDGKIVACHRIKQVYEMLLNKLYKKTGPWIFDEELANRPIDFIETFCKQAQGQLGSPLSLKLFQKAKFQAIFGFVHQDILLRQYNEVLTIEGRKNGKTTEMAAVETYLLVGDSEGSPEIYNIATKLDQAKKGFDEAHKMIK
;
A
#
# COMPACT_ATOMS: atom_id res chain seq x y z
N MET A 1 -7.23 -4.34 16.38
CA MET A 1 -5.87 -4.74 15.94
C MET A 1 -5.78 -4.39 14.47
N THR A 2 -4.85 -3.53 14.11
CA THR A 2 -4.69 -3.05 12.73
C THR A 2 -4.03 -4.15 11.87
N PHE A 3 -4.14 -4.08 10.54
CA PHE A 3 -3.43 -5.01 9.65
C PHE A 3 -1.91 -4.91 9.79
N LEU A 4 -1.40 -3.70 10.04
CA LEU A 4 0.00 -3.43 10.35
C LEU A 4 0.44 -4.16 11.62
N GLU A 5 -0.36 -4.06 12.68
CA GLU A 5 -0.13 -4.74 13.95
C GLU A 5 -0.15 -6.26 13.80
N GLU A 6 -1.17 -6.79 13.11
CA GLU A 6 -1.32 -8.22 12.87
C GLU A 6 -0.17 -8.81 12.06
N TYR A 7 0.16 -8.20 10.91
CA TYR A 7 1.25 -8.67 10.05
C TYR A 7 2.60 -8.53 10.72
N GLY A 8 2.87 -7.38 11.35
CA GLY A 8 4.13 -7.12 12.05
C GLY A 8 4.36 -8.14 13.16
N THR A 9 3.34 -8.42 13.97
CA THR A 9 3.41 -9.44 15.04
C THR A 9 3.73 -10.81 14.46
N LYS A 10 3.03 -11.23 13.39
CA LYS A 10 3.26 -12.52 12.72
C LYS A 10 4.66 -12.63 12.09
N VAL A 11 5.26 -11.51 11.69
CA VAL A 11 6.63 -11.47 11.16
C VAL A 11 7.67 -11.62 12.27
N LEU A 12 7.45 -10.95 13.42
CA LEU A 12 8.37 -10.98 14.55
C LEU A 12 8.30 -12.29 15.34
N ASP A 13 7.11 -12.88 15.47
CA ASP A 13 6.91 -14.18 16.14
C ASP A 13 7.28 -15.39 15.26
N GLY A 14 7.60 -15.16 13.99
CA GLY A 14 8.05 -16.17 13.05
C GLY A 14 6.95 -16.98 12.35
N LYS A 15 5.66 -16.68 12.57
CA LYS A 15 4.55 -17.30 11.82
C LYS A 15 4.58 -16.97 10.33
N ILE A 16 5.08 -15.78 9.97
CA ILE A 16 5.36 -15.37 8.60
C ILE A 16 6.87 -15.31 8.42
N VAL A 17 7.39 -16.14 7.52
CA VAL A 17 8.81 -16.16 7.18
C VAL A 17 9.18 -14.86 6.45
N ALA A 18 10.09 -14.10 7.03
CA ALA A 18 10.56 -12.84 6.48
C ALA A 18 12.07 -12.68 6.70
N CYS A 19 12.73 -11.96 5.79
CA CYS A 19 14.16 -11.67 5.93
C CYS A 19 14.42 -10.66 7.07
N HIS A 20 15.68 -10.57 7.49
CA HIS A 20 16.09 -9.68 8.58
C HIS A 20 15.64 -8.22 8.37
N ARG A 21 15.72 -7.71 7.14
CA ARG A 21 15.32 -6.32 6.83
C ARG A 21 13.82 -6.06 7.03
N ILE A 22 12.96 -7.00 6.64
CA ILE A 22 11.52 -6.87 6.86
C ILE A 22 11.21 -6.90 8.36
N LYS A 23 11.86 -7.78 9.13
CA LYS A 23 11.72 -7.82 10.59
C LYS A 23 12.09 -6.48 11.24
N GLN A 24 13.24 -5.89 10.87
CA GLN A 24 13.67 -4.57 11.37
C GLN A 24 12.66 -3.46 11.07
N VAL A 25 12.11 -3.43 9.85
CA VAL A 25 11.11 -2.43 9.46
C VAL A 25 9.83 -2.57 10.30
N TYR A 26 9.30 -3.80 10.44
CA TYR A 26 8.07 -3.99 11.21
C TYR A 26 8.27 -3.82 12.72
N GLU A 27 9.44 -4.14 13.26
CA GLU A 27 9.78 -3.79 14.66
C GLU A 27 9.75 -2.27 14.87
N MET A 28 10.37 -1.51 13.97
CA MET A 28 10.33 -0.04 14.02
C MET A 28 8.90 0.50 13.89
N LEU A 29 8.11 -0.01 12.95
CA LEU A 29 6.73 0.44 12.72
C LEU A 29 5.82 0.12 13.90
N LEU A 30 5.92 -1.07 14.48
CA LEU A 30 5.16 -1.45 15.68
C LEU A 30 5.56 -0.56 16.87
N ASN A 31 6.86 -0.31 17.07
CA ASN A 31 7.31 0.62 18.10
C ASN A 31 6.71 2.02 17.91
N LYS A 32 6.65 2.52 16.66
CA LYS A 32 6.00 3.79 16.35
C LYS A 32 4.48 3.79 16.56
N LEU A 33 3.83 2.65 16.34
CA LEU A 33 2.38 2.51 16.54
C LEU A 33 1.99 2.75 18.01
N TYR A 34 2.78 2.24 18.96
CA TYR A 34 2.49 2.41 20.39
C TYR A 34 3.22 3.59 21.04
N LYS A 35 4.35 4.03 20.48
CA LYS A 35 5.15 5.13 21.01
C LYS A 35 5.18 6.29 20.03
N LYS A 36 4.51 7.37 20.41
CA LYS A 36 4.55 8.65 19.70
C LYS A 36 6.00 9.07 19.45
N THR A 37 6.30 9.37 18.19
CA THR A 37 7.63 9.79 17.74
C THR A 37 7.49 11.12 17.02
N GLY A 38 7.84 12.22 17.68
CA GLY A 38 7.63 13.57 17.14
C GLY A 38 6.14 13.91 16.94
N PRO A 39 5.77 14.67 15.88
CA PRO A 39 4.38 15.06 15.62
C PRO A 39 3.56 13.96 14.91
N TRP A 40 4.13 12.77 14.71
CA TRP A 40 3.53 11.72 13.92
C TRP A 40 2.65 10.82 14.78
N ILE A 41 1.40 10.64 14.35
CA ILE A 41 0.41 9.74 14.94
C ILE A 41 0.00 8.69 13.90
N PHE A 42 -0.56 7.58 14.37
CA PHE A 42 -1.21 6.61 13.50
C PHE A 42 -2.71 6.87 13.46
N ASP A 43 -3.24 7.18 12.29
CA ASP A 43 -4.66 7.37 12.03
C ASP A 43 -5.19 6.15 11.27
N GLU A 44 -6.01 5.34 11.94
CA GLU A 44 -6.52 4.08 11.37
C GLU A 44 -7.53 4.31 10.25
N GLU A 45 -8.29 5.40 10.29
CA GLU A 45 -9.28 5.73 9.25
C GLU A 45 -8.56 6.08 7.94
N LEU A 46 -7.57 6.98 8.01
CA LEU A 46 -6.73 7.32 6.86
C LEU A 46 -5.89 6.13 6.37
N ALA A 47 -5.44 5.26 7.29
CA ALA A 47 -4.73 4.04 6.96
C ALA A 47 -5.59 3.04 6.16
N ASN A 48 -6.89 2.98 6.43
CA ASN A 48 -7.84 2.05 5.80
C ASN A 48 -8.44 2.61 4.50
N ARG A 49 -8.55 3.92 4.34
CA ARG A 49 -9.08 4.56 3.12
C ARG A 49 -8.56 3.99 1.79
N PRO A 50 -7.23 3.80 1.56
CA PRO A 50 -6.75 3.17 0.34
C PRO A 50 -7.16 1.69 0.22
N ILE A 51 -7.21 0.95 1.33
CA ILE A 51 -7.62 -0.46 1.34
C ILE A 51 -9.09 -0.57 0.94
N ASP A 52 -9.94 0.21 1.58
CA ASP A 52 -11.38 0.21 1.34
C ASP A 52 -11.70 0.65 -0.08
N PHE A 53 -11.01 1.68 -0.59
CA PHE A 53 -11.13 2.10 -1.98
C PHE A 53 -10.78 0.96 -2.94
N ILE A 54 -9.63 0.31 -2.73
CA ILE A 54 -9.15 -0.74 -3.61
C ILE A 54 -10.11 -1.95 -3.59
N GLU A 55 -10.49 -2.44 -2.41
CA GLU A 55 -11.36 -3.61 -2.31
C GLU A 55 -12.81 -3.34 -2.76
N THR A 56 -13.24 -2.07 -2.79
CA THR A 56 -14.58 -1.67 -3.25
C THR A 56 -14.63 -1.40 -4.75
N PHE A 57 -13.65 -0.68 -5.30
CA PHE A 57 -13.72 -0.12 -6.66
C PHE A 57 -12.80 -0.81 -7.66
N CYS A 58 -11.68 -1.38 -7.22
CA CYS A 58 -10.71 -2.00 -8.13
C CYS A 58 -11.08 -3.45 -8.44
N LYS A 59 -10.96 -3.82 -9.71
CA LYS A 59 -11.21 -5.19 -10.20
C LYS A 59 -9.94 -5.87 -10.68
N GLN A 60 -9.92 -7.19 -10.64
CA GLN A 60 -8.85 -7.96 -11.26
C GLN A 60 -8.87 -7.79 -12.79
N ALA A 61 -7.79 -7.24 -13.34
CA ALA A 61 -7.57 -7.12 -14.78
C ALA A 61 -6.97 -8.41 -15.41
N GLN A 62 -6.61 -9.39 -14.59
CA GLN A 62 -6.02 -10.67 -14.99
C GLN A 62 -6.60 -11.81 -14.14
N GLY A 63 -6.73 -13.01 -14.71
CA GLY A 63 -7.35 -14.15 -14.01
C GLY A 63 -8.87 -14.12 -14.10
N GLN A 64 -9.57 -14.06 -12.96
CA GLN A 64 -11.03 -13.91 -12.94
C GLN A 64 -11.40 -12.46 -13.23
N LEU A 65 -11.44 -12.12 -14.51
CA LEU A 65 -11.72 -10.78 -15.01
C LEU A 65 -13.00 -10.21 -14.38
N GLY A 66 -12.88 -9.00 -13.83
CA GLY A 66 -14.00 -8.27 -13.26
C GLY A 66 -14.37 -8.63 -11.81
N SER A 67 -13.69 -9.62 -11.20
CA SER A 67 -13.84 -9.88 -9.76
C SER A 67 -13.24 -8.75 -8.92
N PRO A 68 -13.81 -8.45 -7.73
CA PRO A 68 -13.22 -7.48 -6.81
C PRO A 68 -11.77 -7.86 -6.43
N LEU A 69 -10.88 -6.88 -6.38
CA LEU A 69 -9.51 -7.09 -5.96
C LEU A 69 -9.44 -7.22 -4.44
N SER A 70 -9.15 -8.41 -3.93
CA SER A 70 -8.89 -8.61 -2.48
C SER A 70 -7.40 -8.54 -2.18
N LEU A 71 -7.04 -7.67 -1.22
CA LEU A 71 -5.67 -7.47 -0.79
C LEU A 71 -5.26 -8.50 0.25
N LYS A 72 -4.03 -9.01 0.12
CA LYS A 72 -3.44 -9.90 1.14
C LYS A 72 -3.04 -9.10 2.38
N LEU A 73 -2.94 -9.78 3.52
CA LEU A 73 -2.57 -9.17 4.80
C LEU A 73 -1.30 -8.28 4.71
N PHE A 74 -0.26 -8.74 4.00
CA PHE A 74 0.98 -7.96 3.86
C PHE A 74 0.81 -6.68 3.02
N GLN A 75 -0.11 -6.69 2.05
CA GLN A 75 -0.43 -5.51 1.22
C GLN A 75 -1.21 -4.50 2.05
N LYS A 76 -2.20 -4.97 2.81
CA LYS A 76 -2.95 -4.15 3.78
C LYS A 76 -2.02 -3.53 4.83
N ALA A 77 -1.13 -4.32 5.42
CA ALA A 77 -0.14 -3.85 6.38
C ALA A 77 0.81 -2.80 5.77
N LYS A 78 1.25 -3.01 4.52
CA LYS A 78 2.05 -2.03 3.78
C LYS A 78 1.29 -0.74 3.55
N PHE A 79 0.03 -0.77 3.12
CA PHE A 79 -0.76 0.45 2.92
C PHE A 79 -1.00 1.19 4.22
N GLN A 80 -1.32 0.50 5.32
CA GLN A 80 -1.42 1.13 6.62
C GLN A 80 -0.08 1.77 7.05
N ALA A 81 1.06 1.16 6.73
CA ALA A 81 2.37 1.75 7.01
C ALA A 81 2.64 3.02 6.19
N ILE A 82 2.15 3.10 4.95
CA ILE A 82 2.38 4.22 4.04
C ILE A 82 1.45 5.39 4.36
N PHE A 83 0.16 5.11 4.53
CA PHE A 83 -0.90 6.12 4.63
C PHE A 83 -1.35 6.42 6.05
N GLY A 84 -1.08 5.52 7.00
CA GLY A 84 -1.58 5.65 8.38
C GLY A 84 -0.74 6.56 9.28
N PHE A 85 0.54 6.72 9.03
CA PHE A 85 1.38 7.63 9.82
C PHE A 85 1.26 9.06 9.28
N VAL A 86 0.59 9.93 10.03
CA VAL A 86 0.27 11.29 9.61
C VAL A 86 0.69 12.33 10.63
N HIS A 87 0.88 13.58 10.20
CA HIS A 87 1.15 14.70 11.08
C HIS A 87 -0.13 15.02 11.86
N GLN A 88 -0.04 15.08 13.20
CA GLN A 88 -1.20 15.27 14.08
C GLN A 88 -2.07 16.50 13.74
N ASP A 89 -1.46 17.59 13.26
CA ASP A 89 -2.15 18.88 13.07
C ASP A 89 -2.70 19.09 11.65
N ILE A 90 -2.07 18.48 10.63
CA ILE A 90 -2.41 18.73 9.20
C ILE A 90 -2.79 17.45 8.44
N LEU A 91 -2.69 16.29 9.09
CA LEU A 91 -3.07 14.98 8.56
C LEU A 91 -2.34 14.54 7.27
N LEU A 92 -1.23 15.20 6.91
CA LEU A 92 -0.37 14.77 5.80
C LEU A 92 0.49 13.59 6.23
N ARG A 93 0.68 12.62 5.32
CA ARG A 93 1.46 11.40 5.56
C ARG A 93 2.94 11.69 5.81
N GLN A 94 3.54 10.89 6.69
CA GLN A 94 4.97 10.93 7.01
C GLN A 94 5.83 10.42 5.86
N TYR A 95 5.39 9.35 5.20
CA TYR A 95 6.19 8.63 4.22
C TYR A 95 5.73 8.98 2.81
N ASN A 96 6.57 9.74 2.11
CA ASN A 96 6.32 10.16 0.72
C ASN A 96 7.07 9.30 -0.30
N GLU A 97 8.08 8.55 0.15
CA GLU A 97 8.87 7.64 -0.68
C GLU A 97 8.88 6.25 -0.04
N VAL A 98 8.62 5.22 -0.85
CA VAL A 98 8.50 3.84 -0.39
C VAL A 98 9.24 2.90 -1.33
N LEU A 99 10.17 2.12 -0.78
CA LEU A 99 10.85 1.06 -1.52
C LEU A 99 10.18 -0.29 -1.20
N THR A 100 9.52 -0.87 -2.19
CA THR A 100 8.97 -2.24 -2.09
C THR A 100 9.91 -3.23 -2.78
N ILE A 101 10.48 -4.16 -2.00
CA ILE A 101 11.25 -5.29 -2.54
C ILE A 101 10.40 -6.55 -2.40
N GLU A 102 9.96 -7.09 -3.53
CA GLU A 102 9.04 -8.22 -3.56
C GLU A 102 9.43 -9.27 -4.60
N GLY A 103 9.20 -10.54 -4.25
CA GLY A 103 9.36 -11.68 -5.15
C GLY A 103 8.42 -11.63 -6.37
N ARG A 104 8.77 -12.39 -7.41
CA ARG A 104 7.92 -12.52 -8.60
C ARG A 104 6.60 -13.23 -8.25
N LYS A 105 5.53 -12.90 -8.99
CA LYS A 105 4.18 -13.50 -8.87
C LYS A 105 3.41 -13.21 -7.57
N ASN A 106 3.75 -12.13 -6.85
CA ASN A 106 3.01 -11.70 -5.66
C ASN A 106 1.93 -10.62 -5.93
N GLY A 107 1.69 -10.28 -7.19
CA GLY A 107 0.64 -9.32 -7.56
C GLY A 107 1.07 -7.85 -7.58
N LYS A 108 2.37 -7.53 -7.50
CA LYS A 108 2.89 -6.14 -7.51
C LYS A 108 2.30 -5.23 -8.58
N THR A 109 2.14 -5.69 -9.82
CA THR A 109 1.67 -4.82 -10.90
C THR A 109 0.20 -4.46 -10.70
N THR A 110 -0.62 -5.44 -10.37
CA THR A 110 -2.04 -5.23 -10.03
C THR A 110 -2.17 -4.36 -8.76
N GLU A 111 -1.32 -4.58 -7.76
CA GLU A 111 -1.31 -3.75 -6.55
C GLU A 111 -0.94 -2.29 -6.83
N MET A 112 0.12 -2.04 -7.61
CA MET A 112 0.53 -0.68 -7.97
C MET A 112 -0.53 0.01 -8.84
N ALA A 113 -1.14 -0.69 -9.80
CA ALA A 113 -2.25 -0.15 -10.59
C ALA A 113 -3.45 0.30 -9.71
N ALA A 114 -3.74 -0.45 -8.64
CA ALA A 114 -4.80 -0.09 -7.70
C ALA A 114 -4.43 1.15 -6.88
N VAL A 115 -3.17 1.26 -6.45
CA VAL A 115 -2.66 2.45 -5.74
C VAL A 115 -2.63 3.67 -6.67
N GLU A 116 -2.19 3.52 -7.92
CA GLU A 116 -2.21 4.57 -8.94
C GLU A 116 -3.62 5.12 -9.12
N THR A 117 -4.61 4.23 -9.20
CA THR A 117 -6.02 4.62 -9.29
C THR A 117 -6.48 5.38 -8.03
N TYR A 118 -6.14 4.87 -6.84
CA TYR A 118 -6.48 5.55 -5.59
C TYR A 118 -5.85 6.95 -5.49
N LEU A 119 -4.57 7.11 -5.83
CA LEU A 119 -3.91 8.41 -5.81
C LEU A 119 -4.40 9.36 -6.91
N LEU A 120 -4.96 8.82 -8.00
CA LEU A 120 -5.52 9.65 -9.07
C LEU A 120 -6.86 10.28 -8.69
N VAL A 121 -7.70 9.61 -7.89
CA VAL A 121 -9.09 10.04 -7.63
C VAL A 121 -9.51 10.05 -6.17
N GLY A 122 -8.84 9.29 -5.32
CA GLY A 122 -9.30 8.91 -3.98
C GLY A 122 -8.56 9.60 -2.83
N ASP A 123 -7.41 10.24 -3.07
CA ASP A 123 -6.58 10.87 -2.03
C ASP A 123 -6.81 12.38 -1.84
N SER A 124 -7.76 12.94 -2.60
CA SER A 124 -8.14 14.36 -2.55
C SER A 124 -7.04 15.33 -3.01
N GLU A 125 -6.03 14.88 -3.77
CA GLU A 125 -5.08 15.74 -4.44
C GLU A 125 -5.73 16.53 -5.60
N GLY A 126 -5.33 17.78 -5.78
CA GLY A 126 -5.84 18.65 -6.84
C GLY A 126 -5.06 18.45 -8.13
N SER A 127 -5.69 17.82 -9.13
CA SER A 127 -5.07 17.52 -10.43
C SER A 127 -3.79 16.65 -10.32
N PRO A 128 -3.86 15.47 -9.68
CA PRO A 128 -2.69 14.61 -9.51
C PRO A 128 -2.22 14.06 -10.86
N GLU A 129 -0.90 13.93 -10.99
CA GLU A 129 -0.24 13.28 -12.12
C GLU A 129 0.46 12.00 -11.65
N ILE A 130 0.13 10.87 -12.28
CA ILE A 130 0.68 9.57 -11.96
C ILE A 130 1.58 9.09 -13.09
N TYR A 131 2.85 8.85 -12.78
CA TYR A 131 3.86 8.46 -13.76
C TYR A 131 4.34 7.03 -13.55
N ASN A 132 4.28 6.22 -14.61
CA ASN A 132 4.88 4.90 -14.67
C ASN A 132 6.27 4.98 -15.34
N ILE A 133 7.33 4.69 -14.59
CA ILE A 133 8.72 4.78 -15.07
C ILE A 133 9.38 3.41 -15.04
N ALA A 134 10.01 3.01 -16.15
CA ALA A 134 10.77 1.76 -16.26
C ALA A 134 11.91 1.93 -17.28
N THR A 135 12.84 0.96 -17.31
CA THR A 135 13.97 0.97 -18.26
C THR A 135 13.54 0.79 -19.72
N LYS A 136 12.35 0.21 -19.96
CA LYS A 136 11.73 0.07 -21.28
C LYS A 136 10.31 0.63 -21.25
N LEU A 137 9.92 1.34 -22.31
CA LEU A 137 8.56 1.87 -22.46
C LEU A 137 7.50 0.79 -22.32
N ASP A 138 7.71 -0.41 -22.89
CA ASP A 138 6.75 -1.52 -22.79
C ASP A 138 6.58 -2.06 -21.37
N GLN A 139 7.55 -1.83 -20.47
CA GLN A 139 7.39 -2.16 -19.06
C GLN A 139 6.57 -1.09 -18.33
N ALA A 140 6.81 0.19 -18.63
CA ALA A 140 6.02 1.29 -18.08
C ALA A 140 4.55 1.20 -18.52
N LYS A 141 4.31 0.90 -19.81
CA LYS A 141 2.96 0.70 -20.38
C LYS A 141 2.17 -0.37 -19.65
N LYS A 142 2.80 -1.42 -19.11
CA LYS A 142 2.10 -2.47 -18.37
C LYS A 142 1.43 -1.96 -17.09
N GLY A 143 2.06 -1.02 -16.37
CA GLY A 143 1.45 -0.39 -15.19
C GLY A 143 0.22 0.40 -15.59
N PHE A 144 0.39 1.30 -16.57
CA PHE A 144 -0.70 2.10 -17.12
C PHE A 144 -1.87 1.27 -17.66
N ASP A 145 -1.59 0.26 -18.49
CA ASP A 145 -2.62 -0.60 -19.08
C ASP A 145 -3.39 -1.39 -18.02
N GLU A 146 -2.72 -1.82 -16.94
CA GLU A 146 -3.36 -2.52 -15.82
C GLU A 146 -4.29 -1.56 -15.06
N ALA A 147 -3.83 -0.35 -14.73
CA ALA A 147 -4.64 0.68 -14.08
C ALA A 147 -5.84 1.07 -14.93
N HIS A 148 -5.65 1.28 -16.24
CA HIS A 148 -6.72 1.63 -17.17
C HIS A 148 -7.79 0.53 -17.28
N LYS A 149 -7.38 -0.75 -17.31
CA LYS A 149 -8.32 -1.89 -17.37
C LYS A 149 -9.06 -2.12 -16.06
N MET A 150 -8.44 -1.77 -14.92
CA MET A 150 -9.00 -1.98 -13.59
C MET A 150 -10.28 -1.19 -13.33
N ILE A 151 -10.42 -0.03 -13.98
CA ILE A 151 -11.54 0.90 -13.84
C ILE A 151 -12.51 0.90 -15.03
N LYS A 152 -12.31 0.00 -15.99
CA LYS A 152 -13.19 -0.19 -17.15
C LYS A 152 -14.27 -1.25 -16.87
#